data_AF-A0A849DLD6-F1
#
_entry.id   AF-A0A849DLD6-F1
#
_cell.length_a   1.000
_cell.length_b   1.000
_cell.length_c   1.000
_cell.angle_alpha   90.00
_cell.angle_beta   90.00
_cell.angle_gamma   90.00
#
_symmetry.space_group_name_H-M   'P 1'
#
loop_
_entity.id
_entity.type
_entity.pdbx_description
1 polymer ?
#
loop_
_entity_poly.entity_id
_entity_poly.type
_entity_poly.pdbx_seq_one_letter_code
_entity_poly.pdbx_strand_id
1 'polypeptide(L)'
;MCRGSSDVTFPWWLPPELLRLPRYGVVNLHPSLLPRHRGPIPVHWAIRAGDPTTGVTAHLMNEGFDTGPILAQEGASSSGKTPTPRRCSADSGHSCRPC
;
A
#
# COMPACT_ATOMS: atom_id res chain seq x y z
N MET A 1 -2.75 6.59 22.45
CA MET A 1 -2.58 5.21 21.93
C MET A 1 -2.78 5.26 20.42
N CYS A 2 -1.70 5.24 19.65
CA CYS A 2 -1.74 5.34 18.19
C CYS A 2 -2.39 4.07 17.62
N ARG A 3 -3.69 4.13 17.33
CA ARG A 3 -4.39 3.07 16.59
C ARG A 3 -3.85 3.10 15.16
N GLY A 4 -3.26 1.98 14.76
CA GLY A 4 -2.35 1.87 13.63
C GLY A 4 -2.95 2.16 12.27
N SER A 5 -2.01 2.53 11.38
CA SER A 5 -1.97 2.36 9.93
C SER A 5 -3.30 2.29 9.18
N SER A 6 -3.65 3.43 8.58
CA SER A 6 -4.73 3.64 7.63
C SER A 6 -4.64 2.73 6.40
N ASP A 7 -5.79 2.24 5.93
CA ASP A 7 -5.95 1.63 4.61
C ASP A 7 -5.83 2.73 3.52
N VAL A 8 -5.48 2.37 2.29
CA VAL A 8 -4.95 3.35 1.31
C VAL A 8 -6.04 4.16 0.65
N THR A 9 -7.07 3.49 0.16
CA THR A 9 -8.19 4.17 -0.50
C THR A 9 -9.23 4.61 0.53
N PHE A 10 -9.26 3.93 1.69
CA PHE A 10 -10.10 4.32 2.81
C PHE A 10 -9.29 4.38 4.11
N PRO A 11 -8.83 5.56 4.55
CA PRO A 11 -7.83 5.67 5.62
C PRO A 11 -8.34 5.36 7.03
N TRP A 12 -9.59 4.93 7.16
CA TRP A 12 -10.26 4.74 8.44
C TRP A 12 -10.47 3.26 8.73
N TRP A 13 -10.33 2.92 10.01
CA TRP A 13 -10.79 1.64 10.52
C TRP A 13 -12.32 1.56 10.43
N LEU A 14 -12.84 0.49 9.83
CA LEU A 14 -14.27 0.18 9.86
C LEU A 14 -14.57 -0.77 11.02
N PRO A 15 -15.45 -0.39 11.96
CA PRO A 15 -15.98 -1.30 12.95
C PRO A 15 -16.61 -2.56 12.31
N PRO A 16 -16.51 -3.74 12.94
CA PRO A 16 -17.08 -4.98 12.41
C PRO A 16 -18.57 -4.89 12.07
N GLU A 17 -19.32 -4.05 12.78
CA GLU A 17 -20.74 -3.80 12.52
C GLU A 17 -20.94 -3.19 11.14
N LEU A 18 -20.13 -2.18 10.77
CA LEU A 18 -20.20 -1.53 9.47
C LEU A 18 -19.78 -2.45 8.33
N LEU A 19 -18.78 -3.31 8.55
CA LEU A 19 -18.35 -4.31 7.56
C LEU A 19 -19.46 -5.30 7.20
N ARG A 20 -20.39 -5.56 8.13
CA ARG A 20 -21.49 -6.52 7.99
C ARG A 20 -22.82 -5.88 7.53
N LEU A 21 -22.91 -4.55 7.46
CA LEU A 21 -24.14 -3.86 7.01
C LEU A 21 -24.49 -4.15 5.54
N PRO A 22 -23.55 -4.07 4.58
CA PRO A 22 -23.88 -4.32 3.18
C PRO A 22 -24.04 -5.83 2.93
N ARG A 23 -25.04 -6.20 2.14
CA ARG A 23 -25.36 -7.62 1.79
C ARG A 23 -24.17 -8.41 1.27
N TYR A 24 -23.24 -7.76 0.57
CA TYR A 24 -22.08 -8.39 -0.08
C TYR A 24 -20.74 -7.99 0.56
N GLY A 25 -20.78 -7.36 1.74
CA GLY A 25 -19.60 -6.79 2.39
C GLY A 25 -19.11 -5.49 1.75
N VAL A 26 -17.92 -5.05 2.16
CA VAL A 26 -17.29 -3.82 1.68
C VAL A 26 -16.07 -4.19 0.83
N VAL A 27 -15.96 -3.60 -0.35
CA VAL A 27 -14.81 -3.80 -1.25
C VAL A 27 -13.86 -2.62 -1.12
N ASN A 28 -12.58 -2.90 -0.98
CA ASN A 28 -11.51 -1.92 -1.03
C ASN A 28 -10.64 -2.13 -2.29
N LEU A 29 -10.17 -1.02 -2.86
CA LEU A 29 -9.20 -1.00 -3.95
C LEU A 29 -7.84 -0.60 -3.39
N HIS A 30 -6.88 -1.50 -3.40
CA HIS A 30 -5.55 -1.27 -2.85
C HIS A 30 -4.51 -1.15 -3.99
N PRO A 31 -3.78 -0.02 -4.13
CA PRO A 31 -2.85 0.21 -5.23
C PRO A 31 -1.48 -0.47 -5.04
N SER A 32 -1.54 -1.76 -4.74
CA SER A 32 -0.45 -2.73 -4.93
C SER A 32 -1.02 -4.12 -5.17
N LEU A 33 -0.15 -5.06 -5.54
CA LEU A 33 -0.48 -6.48 -5.62
C LEU A 33 -0.40 -7.10 -4.21
N LEU A 34 -1.51 -7.10 -3.47
CA LEU A 34 -1.59 -7.75 -2.17
C LEU A 34 -1.15 -9.22 -2.24
N PRO A 35 -0.42 -9.73 -1.23
CA PRO A 35 -0.15 -9.13 0.08
C PRO A 35 1.04 -8.14 0.12
N ARG A 36 1.63 -7.78 -1.03
CA ARG A 36 2.77 -6.88 -1.09
C ARG A 36 2.34 -5.44 -0.80
N HIS A 37 3.14 -4.72 -0.02
CA HIS A 37 2.89 -3.31 0.35
C HIS A 37 1.50 -3.06 0.96
N ARG A 38 1.10 -3.84 1.97
CA ARG A 38 -0.09 -3.52 2.78
C ARG A 38 0.03 -2.16 3.47
N GLY A 39 -1.10 -1.59 3.83
CA GLY A 39 -1.17 -0.37 4.60
C GLY A 39 -0.79 0.86 3.76
N PRO A 40 -0.45 1.97 4.41
CA PRO A 40 -0.50 3.27 3.77
C PRO A 40 0.61 3.47 2.73
N ILE A 41 0.28 4.23 1.69
CA ILE A 41 1.23 4.74 0.69
C ILE A 41 1.99 3.62 -0.09
N PRO A 42 1.30 2.60 -0.63
CA PRO A 42 1.93 1.38 -1.16
C PRO A 42 2.73 1.62 -2.44
N VAL A 43 2.33 2.58 -3.27
CA VAL A 43 3.07 2.98 -4.49
C VAL A 43 4.45 3.50 -4.14
N HIS A 44 4.59 4.28 -3.06
CA HIS A 44 5.89 4.81 -2.65
C HIS A 44 6.80 3.69 -2.14
N TRP A 45 6.25 2.71 -1.42
CA TRP A 45 7.00 1.53 -0.99
C TRP A 45 7.42 0.65 -2.17
N ALA A 46 6.58 0.47 -3.18
CA ALA A 46 6.93 -0.22 -4.42
C ALA A 46 8.08 0.47 -5.17
N ILE A 47 8.02 1.80 -5.30
CA ILE A 47 9.10 2.61 -5.90
C ILE A 47 10.39 2.49 -5.08
N ARG A 48 10.29 2.65 -3.75
CA ARG A 48 11.45 2.57 -2.84
C ARG A 48 12.12 1.20 -2.86
N ALA A 49 11.33 0.14 -2.96
CA ALA A 49 11.82 -1.23 -3.06
C ALA A 49 12.42 -1.55 -4.44
N GLY A 50 12.20 -0.69 -5.44
CA GLY A 50 12.66 -0.91 -6.79
C GLY A 50 11.86 -1.98 -7.53
N ASP A 51 10.56 -2.08 -7.24
CA ASP A 51 9.73 -3.14 -7.79
C ASP A 51 9.57 -3.01 -9.31
N PRO A 52 9.85 -4.07 -10.08
CA PRO A 52 9.71 -4.06 -11.54
C PRO A 52 8.24 -4.12 -11.98
N THR A 53 7.35 -4.51 -11.07
CA THR A 53 5.92 -4.69 -11.30
C THR A 53 5.16 -4.18 -10.09
N THR A 54 4.12 -3.40 -10.35
CA THR A 54 3.12 -3.01 -9.34
C THR A 54 1.73 -3.37 -9.88
N GLY A 55 0.67 -2.93 -9.24
CA GLY A 55 -0.68 -3.19 -9.70
C GLY A 55 -1.74 -2.67 -8.75
N VAL A 56 -2.98 -3.10 -8.97
CA VAL A 56 -4.13 -2.80 -8.11
C VAL A 56 -4.80 -4.10 -7.71
N THR A 57 -5.24 -4.18 -6.46
CA THR A 57 -6.02 -5.30 -5.93
C THR A 57 -7.39 -4.81 -5.49
N ALA A 58 -8.45 -5.44 -5.97
CA ALA A 58 -9.77 -5.37 -5.36
C ALA A 58 -9.89 -6.49 -4.34
N HIS A 59 -10.18 -6.17 -3.07
CA HIS A 59 -10.38 -7.15 -2.01
C HIS A 59 -11.60 -6.83 -1.15
N LEU A 60 -12.19 -7.86 -0.56
CA LEU A 60 -13.21 -7.71 0.48
C LEU A 60 -12.53 -7.30 1.79
N MET A 61 -13.02 -6.26 2.43
CA MET A 61 -12.52 -5.84 3.73
C MET A 61 -12.93 -6.86 4.81
N ASN A 62 -12.03 -7.11 5.76
CA ASN A 62 -12.31 -7.85 6.98
C ASN A 62 -11.86 -7.03 8.20
N GLU A 63 -11.85 -7.65 9.38
CA GLU A 63 -11.42 -6.98 10.61
C GLU A 63 -9.91 -6.63 10.63
N GLY A 64 -9.14 -7.08 9.64
CA GLY A 64 -7.74 -6.69 9.47
C GLY A 64 -7.55 -5.74 8.28
N PHE A 65 -6.41 -5.05 8.27
CA PHE A 65 -6.04 -4.13 7.19
C PHE A 65 -5.44 -4.86 6.00
N ASP A 66 -6.04 -4.71 4.82
CA ASP A 66 -5.56 -5.31 3.56
C ASP A 66 -5.32 -6.83 3.65
N THR A 67 -6.10 -7.52 4.50
CA THR A 67 -5.98 -8.95 4.78
C THR A 67 -7.15 -9.79 4.28
N GLY A 68 -8.19 -9.16 3.75
CA GLY A 68 -9.37 -9.90 3.34
C GLY A 68 -9.23 -10.56 1.97
N PRO A 69 -10.24 -11.35 1.56
CA PRO A 69 -10.20 -12.13 0.34
C PRO A 69 -10.04 -11.25 -0.91
N ILE A 70 -9.10 -11.61 -1.77
CA ILE A 70 -8.87 -10.96 -3.05
C ILE A 70 -9.98 -11.35 -4.02
N LEU A 71 -10.62 -10.34 -4.63
CA LEU A 71 -11.64 -10.51 -5.66
C LEU A 71 -11.04 -10.46 -7.06
N ALA A 72 -10.11 -9.52 -7.30
CA ALA A 72 -9.42 -9.36 -8.57
C ALA A 72 -8.08 -8.64 -8.35
N GLN A 73 -7.11 -8.91 -9.21
CA GLN A 73 -5.82 -8.21 -9.26
C GLN A 73 -5.42 -7.97 -10.70
N GLU A 74 -4.89 -6.78 -10.97
CA GLU A 74 -4.31 -6.45 -12.26
C GLU A 74 -2.91 -5.87 -12.04
N GLY A 75 -1.92 -6.46 -12.71
CA GLY A 75 -0.52 -6.07 -12.60
C GLY A 75 -0.07 -5.24 -13.79
N ALA A 76 0.81 -4.28 -13.56
CA ALA A 76 1.47 -3.53 -14.61
C ALA A 76 2.98 -3.42 -14.32
N SER A 77 3.78 -3.67 -15.35
CA SER A 77 5.22 -3.42 -15.30
C SER A 77 5.46 -1.92 -15.15
N SER A 78 6.36 -1.53 -14.25
CA SER A 78 6.82 -0.15 -14.14
C SER A 78 7.74 0.15 -15.34
N SER A 79 7.16 0.63 -16.44
CA SER A 79 7.89 0.83 -17.72
C SER A 79 8.88 2.00 -17.69
N GLY A 80 8.89 2.82 -16.63
CA GLY A 80 9.76 3.96 -16.48
C GLY A 80 10.90 3.64 -15.51
N LYS A 81 12.09 4.20 -15.77
CA LYS A 81 13.16 4.32 -14.77
C LYS A 81 12.52 4.79 -13.46
N THR A 82 12.30 3.88 -12.51
CA THR A 82 11.89 4.23 -11.17
C THR A 82 12.90 5.28 -10.69
N PRO A 83 12.47 6.49 -10.31
CA PRO A 83 13.39 7.46 -9.75
C PRO A 83 13.94 6.80 -8.49
N THR A 84 15.11 6.19 -8.59
CA THR A 84 15.83 5.67 -7.45
C THR A 84 16.04 6.89 -6.57
N PRO A 85 15.51 6.92 -5.34
CA PRO A 85 15.84 8.00 -4.43
C PRO A 85 17.37 8.01 -4.40
N ARG A 86 17.98 9.12 -4.85
CA ARG A 86 19.43 9.23 -4.93
C ARG A 86 19.93 8.81 -3.55
N ARG A 87 20.59 7.66 -3.47
CA ARG A 87 21.23 7.24 -2.24
C ARG A 87 22.19 8.37 -1.96
N CYS A 88 22.06 9.06 -0.83
CA CYS A 88 23.14 9.90 -0.38
C CYS A 88 24.33 8.97 -0.22
N SER A 89 25.23 8.97 -1.21
CA SER A 89 26.51 8.30 -1.12
C SER A 89 27.23 8.95 0.05
N ALA A 90 27.61 8.15 1.05
CA ALA A 90 28.37 8.63 2.19
C ALA A 90 29.78 9.15 1.82
N ASP A 91 30.12 9.20 0.52
CA ASP A 91 31.47 9.50 0.01
C ASP A 91 31.72 10.96 -0.38
N SER A 92 30.77 11.87 -0.13
CA SER A 92 30.97 13.27 -0.50
C SER A 92 30.69 14.23 0.65
N GLY A 93 31.39 14.07 1.79
CA GLY A 93 31.77 15.12 2.75
C GLY A 93 30.70 16.08 3.30
N HIS A 94 29.42 15.90 2.95
CA HIS A 94 28.31 16.75 3.32
C HIS A 94 27.40 15.92 4.21
N SER A 95 27.42 16.24 5.51
CA SER A 95 26.60 15.57 6.51
C SER A 95 25.14 15.66 6.08
N CYS A 96 24.53 14.52 5.75
CA CYS A 96 23.10 14.44 5.59
C CYS A 96 22.47 14.68 6.97
N ARG A 97 21.91 15.87 7.18
CA ARG A 97 21.04 16.12 8.33
C ARG A 97 19.65 15.60 7.99
N PRO A 98 19.01 14.80 8.87
CA PRO A 98 17.63 14.38 8.66
C PRO A 98 16.70 15.60 8.78
N CYS A 99 15.64 15.63 7.96
CA CYS A 99 14.45 16.40 8.29
C CYS A 99 13.77 15.80 9.53
#